data_AF-A0A5M8ICH2-F1
#
_entry.id   AF-A0A5M8ICH2-F1
#
_cell.length_a   1.000
_cell.length_b   1.000
_cell.length_c   1.000
_cell.angle_alpha   90.00
_cell.angle_beta   90.00
_cell.angle_gamma   90.00
#
_symmetry.space_group_name_H-M   'P 1'
#
loop_
_entity.id
_entity.type
_entity.pdbx_description
1 polymer ?
#
loop_
_entity_poly.entity_id
_entity_poly.type
_entity_poly.pdbx_seq_one_letter_code
_entity_poly.pdbx_strand_id
1 'polypeptide(L)'
;MGILDIITGGFGIIKGIIDNKKARQEKQQEIDLRKIEKQGELDIANQQATTDYDIQALKQSERSWKDEYLTILLSLPVIGSFIPGVQDSVVLGWDYLAKAPVWFQVAFIGVIAATFGLRWLFGNVRGKEVQSA
;
A
#
# COMPACT_ATOMS: atom_id res chain seq x y z
N MET A 1 -42.49 54.84 33.09
CA MET A 1 -41.87 54.02 32.02
C MET A 1 -40.38 54.23 32.11
N GLY A 2 -39.75 53.48 33.01
CA GLY A 2 -38.56 53.93 33.74
C GLY A 2 -37.26 53.29 33.28
N ILE A 3 -36.17 53.94 33.66
CA ILE A 3 -34.76 53.54 33.52
C ILE A 3 -34.51 52.08 33.96
N LEU A 4 -35.38 51.53 34.82
CA LEU A 4 -35.40 50.13 35.23
C LEU A 4 -35.57 49.15 34.06
N ASP A 5 -36.39 49.44 33.03
CA ASP A 5 -36.58 48.52 31.90
C ASP A 5 -35.33 48.43 31.00
N ILE A 6 -34.57 49.51 30.90
CA ILE A 6 -33.33 49.58 30.11
C ILE A 6 -32.22 48.75 30.77
N ILE A 7 -32.11 48.83 32.10
CA ILE A 7 -31.12 48.05 32.88
C ILE A 7 -31.50 46.56 32.86
N THR A 8 -32.78 46.25 32.98
CA THR A 8 -33.28 44.87 32.97
C THR A 8 -33.13 44.22 31.57
N GLY A 9 -33.37 44.97 30.50
CA GLY A 9 -33.14 44.51 29.12
C GLY A 9 -31.66 44.26 28.79
N GLY A 10 -30.75 45.13 29.27
CA GLY A 10 -29.31 44.95 29.08
C GLY A 10 -28.74 43.71 29.76
N PHE A 11 -29.25 43.36 30.95
CA PHE A 11 -28.83 42.17 31.68
C PHE A 11 -29.23 40.86 30.97
N GLY A 12 -30.39 40.84 30.30
CA GLY A 12 -30.85 39.70 29.50
C GLY A 12 -29.99 39.42 28.27
N ILE A 13 -29.50 40.48 27.61
CA ILE A 13 -28.64 40.36 26.41
C ILE A 13 -27.26 39.79 26.79
N ILE A 14 -26.67 40.27 27.89
CA ILE A 14 -25.37 39.79 28.37
C ILE A 14 -25.45 38.30 28.76
N LYS A 15 -26.53 37.90 29.44
CA LYS A 15 -26.76 36.49 29.80
C LYS A 15 -26.89 35.60 28.55
N GLY A 16 -27.64 36.02 27.53
CA GLY A 16 -27.80 35.28 26.28
C GLY A 16 -26.52 35.11 25.46
N ILE A 17 -25.59 36.07 25.51
CA ILE A 17 -24.27 35.99 24.86
C ILE A 17 -23.36 34.99 25.60
N ILE A 18 -23.37 35.02 26.93
CA ILE A 18 -22.58 34.09 27.76
C ILE A 18 -23.08 32.66 27.58
N ASP A 19 -24.40 32.44 27.58
CA ASP A 19 -25.01 31.13 27.37
C ASP A 19 -24.74 30.59 25.95
N ASN A 20 -24.78 31.45 24.92
CA ASN A 20 -24.41 31.04 23.55
C ASN A 20 -22.93 30.64 23.41
N LYS A 21 -22.02 31.35 24.09
CA LYS A 21 -20.59 31.03 24.04
C LYS A 21 -20.30 29.71 24.74
N LYS A 22 -20.95 29.45 25.88
CA LYS A 22 -20.84 28.18 26.61
C LYS A 22 -21.40 27.01 25.81
N ALA A 23 -22.58 27.16 25.21
CA ALA A 23 -23.17 26.14 24.35
C ALA A 23 -22.32 25.84 23.08
N ARG A 24 -21.61 26.84 22.54
CA ARG A 24 -20.68 26.64 21.41
C ARG A 24 -19.40 25.93 21.83
N GLN A 25 -18.89 26.18 23.03
CA GLN A 25 -17.71 25.48 23.55
C GLN A 25 -18.00 24.01 23.84
N GLU A 26 -19.15 23.70 24.44
CA GLU A 26 -19.58 22.33 24.70
C GLU A 26 -19.77 21.53 23.40
N LYS A 27 -20.41 22.14 22.38
CA LYS A 27 -20.53 21.52 21.05
C LYS A 27 -19.19 21.33 20.35
N GLN A 28 -18.26 22.26 20.50
CA GLN A 28 -16.94 22.14 19.89
C GLN A 28 -16.12 21.01 20.51
N GLN A 29 -16.19 20.86 21.85
CA GLN A 29 -15.56 19.75 22.55
C GLN A 29 -16.12 18.39 22.11
N GLU A 30 -17.43 18.28 21.94
CA GLU A 30 -18.06 17.05 21.44
C GLU A 30 -17.62 16.71 20.01
N ILE A 31 -17.49 17.73 19.13
CA ILE A 31 -17.01 17.54 17.76
C ILE A 31 -15.53 17.10 17.76
N ASP A 32 -14.70 17.67 18.61
CA ASP A 32 -13.28 17.34 18.69
C ASP A 32 -13.07 15.93 19.26
N LEU A 33 -13.85 15.52 20.27
CA LEU A 33 -13.86 14.15 20.79
C LEU A 33 -14.26 13.14 19.70
N ARG A 34 -15.34 13.41 18.96
CA ARG A 34 -15.78 12.54 17.85
C ARG A 34 -14.75 12.44 16.73
N LYS A 35 -13.99 13.51 16.46
CA LYS A 35 -12.89 13.48 15.48
C LYS A 35 -11.74 12.62 15.98
N ILE A 36 -11.36 12.72 17.25
CA ILE A 36 -10.30 11.92 17.85
C ILE A 36 -10.69 10.44 17.84
N GLU A 37 -11.93 10.10 18.20
CA GLU A 37 -12.44 8.73 18.16
C GLU A 37 -12.41 8.15 16.73
N LYS A 38 -12.93 8.89 15.75
CA LYS A 38 -12.89 8.45 14.35
C LYS A 38 -11.47 8.32 13.81
N GLN A 39 -10.57 9.23 14.20
CA GLN A 39 -9.17 9.15 13.79
C GLN A 39 -8.50 7.92 14.40
N GLY A 40 -8.75 7.62 15.67
CA GLY A 40 -8.26 6.40 16.32
C GLY A 40 -8.83 5.13 15.69
N GLU A 41 -10.11 5.12 15.32
CA GLU A 41 -10.75 3.98 14.64
C GLU A 41 -10.16 3.76 13.24
N LEU A 42 -9.88 4.83 12.49
CA LEU A 42 -9.19 4.76 11.20
C LEU A 42 -7.74 4.29 11.34
N ASP A 43 -7.02 4.77 12.36
CA ASP A 43 -5.63 4.36 12.60
C ASP A 43 -5.56 2.88 13.01
N ILE A 44 -6.50 2.40 13.83
CA ILE A 44 -6.62 0.98 14.19
C ILE A 44 -7.00 0.14 12.96
N ALA A 45 -7.97 0.58 12.15
CA ALA A 45 -8.36 -0.11 10.94
C ALA A 45 -7.23 -0.17 9.91
N ASN A 46 -6.45 0.91 9.75
CA ASN A 46 -5.27 0.94 8.89
C ASN A 46 -4.18 -0.01 9.41
N GLN A 47 -3.90 -0.01 10.71
CA GLN A 47 -2.93 -0.92 11.33
C GLN A 47 -3.34 -2.38 11.19
N GLN A 48 -4.64 -2.69 11.37
CA GLN A 48 -5.19 -4.02 11.14
C GLN A 48 -5.08 -4.42 9.67
N ALA A 49 -5.44 -3.53 8.73
CA ALA A 49 -5.32 -3.81 7.30
C ALA A 49 -3.86 -4.04 6.86
N THR A 50 -2.90 -3.27 7.39
CA THR A 50 -1.47 -3.50 7.12
C THR A 50 -0.98 -4.80 7.73
N THR A 51 -1.42 -5.11 8.95
CA THR A 51 -1.05 -6.36 9.64
C THR A 51 -1.63 -7.56 8.92
N ASP A 52 -2.87 -7.51 8.45
CA ASP A 52 -3.51 -8.58 7.71
C ASP A 52 -2.88 -8.78 6.32
N TYR A 53 -2.48 -7.69 5.65
CA TYR A 53 -1.73 -7.76 4.40
C TYR A 53 -0.35 -8.39 4.61
N ASP A 54 0.39 -7.96 5.62
CA ASP A 54 1.72 -8.48 5.95
C ASP A 54 1.64 -9.95 6.37
N ILE A 55 0.64 -10.34 7.17
CA ILE A 55 0.41 -11.74 7.56
C ILE A 55 0.00 -12.59 6.36
N GLN A 56 -0.83 -12.08 5.44
CA GLN A 56 -1.20 -12.80 4.21
C GLN A 56 -0.02 -12.94 3.24
N ALA A 57 0.80 -11.90 3.10
CA ALA A 57 2.03 -11.93 2.31
C ALA A 57 3.05 -12.91 2.90
N LEU A 58 3.23 -12.91 4.23
CA LEU A 58 4.08 -13.86 4.94
C LEU A 58 3.57 -15.30 4.78
N LYS A 59 2.27 -15.55 4.94
CA LYS A 59 1.66 -16.87 4.71
C LYS A 59 1.78 -17.35 3.26
N GLN A 60 1.71 -16.45 2.27
CA GLN A 60 1.99 -16.79 0.88
C GLN A 60 3.48 -17.10 0.64
N SER A 61 4.38 -16.40 1.33
CA SER A 61 5.82 -16.64 1.23
C SER A 61 6.27 -17.96 1.87
N GLU A 62 5.55 -18.45 2.89
CA GLU A 62 5.96 -19.62 3.70
C GLU A 62 5.80 -20.97 2.97
N ARG A 63 5.10 -21.02 1.83
CA ARG A 63 4.79 -22.28 1.11
C ARG A 63 4.76 -22.18 -0.42
N SER A 64 5.47 -21.25 -1.04
CA SER A 64 5.51 -21.20 -2.51
C SER A 64 6.55 -22.17 -3.08
N TRP A 65 6.15 -23.43 -3.28
CA TRP A 65 6.95 -24.43 -4.00
C TRP A 65 7.35 -23.99 -5.41
N LYS A 66 6.56 -23.07 -6.01
CA LYS A 66 6.85 -22.49 -7.33
C LYS A 66 8.10 -21.62 -7.31
N ASP A 67 8.29 -20.88 -6.22
CA ASP A 67 9.41 -19.95 -6.06
C ASP A 67 10.70 -20.73 -5.80
N GLU A 68 10.62 -21.79 -5.01
CA GLU A 68 11.71 -22.75 -4.82
C GLU A 68 12.07 -23.46 -6.14
N TYR A 69 11.07 -23.95 -6.87
CA TYR A 69 11.28 -24.59 -8.17
C TYR A 69 11.97 -23.66 -9.17
N LEU A 70 11.49 -22.41 -9.31
CA LEU A 70 12.10 -21.44 -10.21
C LEU A 70 13.50 -21.02 -9.76
N THR A 71 13.75 -20.92 -8.45
CA THR A 71 15.08 -20.64 -7.92
C THR A 71 16.06 -21.76 -8.25
N ILE A 72 15.65 -23.03 -8.12
CA ILE A 72 16.47 -24.18 -8.52
C ILE A 72 16.68 -24.18 -10.04
N LEU A 73 15.62 -24.01 -10.83
CA LEU A 73 15.69 -24.01 -12.29
C LEU A 73 16.64 -22.93 -12.83
N LEU A 74 16.58 -21.71 -12.27
CA LEU A 74 17.42 -20.58 -12.68
C LEU A 74 18.86 -20.70 -12.16
N SER A 75 19.09 -21.33 -11.00
CA SER A 75 20.44 -21.51 -10.44
C SER A 75 21.21 -22.66 -11.10
N LEU A 76 20.52 -23.70 -11.60
CA LEU A 76 21.14 -24.86 -12.25
C LEU A 76 22.11 -24.52 -13.40
N PRO A 77 21.74 -23.70 -14.41
CA PRO A 77 22.68 -23.35 -15.47
C PRO A 77 23.83 -22.47 -14.99
N VAL A 78 23.61 -21.64 -13.95
CA VAL A 78 24.66 -20.83 -13.33
C VAL A 78 25.69 -21.74 -12.66
N ILE A 79 25.25 -22.67 -11.79
CA ILE A 79 26.13 -23.62 -11.11
C ILE A 79 26.80 -24.55 -12.13
N GLY A 80 26.05 -25.06 -13.11
CA GLY A 80 26.55 -25.95 -14.16
C GLY A 80 27.65 -25.33 -15.03
N SER A 81 27.71 -24.00 -15.12
CA SER A 81 28.79 -23.28 -15.83
C SER A 81 30.16 -23.41 -15.15
N PHE A 82 30.20 -23.80 -13.87
CA PHE A 82 31.43 -23.98 -13.10
C PHE A 82 31.84 -25.45 -12.92
N ILE A 83 31.03 -26.41 -13.41
CA ILE A 83 31.31 -27.85 -13.27
C ILE A 83 31.95 -28.37 -14.57
N PRO A 84 33.23 -28.80 -14.54
CA PRO A 84 33.88 -29.39 -15.70
C PRO A 84 33.10 -30.61 -16.21
N GLY A 85 32.84 -30.67 -17.52
CA GLY A 85 32.08 -31.75 -18.16
C GLY A 85 30.57 -31.50 -18.29
N VAL A 86 30.00 -30.52 -17.57
CA VAL A 86 28.59 -30.11 -17.71
C VAL A 86 28.43 -28.82 -18.52
N GLN A 87 29.51 -28.04 -18.64
CA GLN A 87 29.57 -26.75 -19.32
C GLN A 87 29.03 -26.80 -20.76
N ASP A 88 29.42 -27.79 -21.55
CA ASP A 88 28.97 -27.93 -22.95
C ASP A 88 27.45 -28.14 -23.05
N SER A 89 26.87 -28.88 -22.09
CA SER A 89 25.42 -29.09 -22.00
C SER A 89 24.69 -27.79 -21.66
N VAL A 90 25.28 -26.96 -20.78
CA VAL A 90 24.72 -25.65 -20.44
C VAL A 90 24.72 -24.72 -21.65
N VAL A 91 25.84 -24.66 -22.39
CA VAL A 91 25.95 -23.85 -23.62
C VAL A 91 24.94 -24.31 -24.67
N LEU A 92 24.81 -25.62 -24.87
CA LEU A 92 23.81 -26.18 -25.79
C LEU A 92 22.38 -25.84 -25.37
N GLY A 93 22.10 -25.86 -24.06
CA GLY A 93 20.81 -25.43 -23.51
C GLY A 93 20.49 -23.97 -23.84
N TRP A 94 21.47 -23.07 -23.72
CA TRP A 94 21.30 -21.66 -24.11
C TRP A 94 21.03 -21.47 -25.61
N ASP A 95 21.66 -22.26 -26.48
CA ASP A 95 21.41 -22.22 -27.92
C ASP A 95 19.97 -22.67 -28.27
N TYR A 96 19.44 -23.69 -27.58
CA TYR A 96 18.04 -24.08 -27.73
C TYR A 96 17.07 -23.03 -27.19
N LEU A 97 17.39 -22.39 -26.07
CA LEU A 97 16.56 -21.31 -25.51
C LEU A 97 16.54 -20.08 -26.43
N ALA A 98 17.65 -19.77 -27.10
CA ALA A 98 17.71 -18.70 -28.08
C ALA A 98 16.79 -18.93 -29.29
N LYS A 99 16.53 -20.20 -29.63
CA LYS A 99 15.59 -20.60 -30.70
C LYS A 99 14.12 -20.58 -30.26
N ALA A 100 13.85 -20.36 -28.97
CA ALA A 100 12.47 -20.33 -28.48
C ALA A 100 11.69 -19.15 -29.10
N PRO A 101 10.41 -19.32 -29.46
CA PRO A 101 9.58 -18.23 -29.97
C PRO A 101 9.46 -17.07 -28.98
N VAL A 102 9.42 -15.84 -29.50
CA VAL A 102 9.37 -14.60 -28.69
C VAL A 102 8.18 -14.59 -27.71
N TRP A 103 7.00 -15.06 -28.13
CA TRP A 103 5.82 -15.11 -27.26
C TRP A 103 6.06 -15.96 -26.00
N PHE A 104 6.83 -17.04 -26.12
CA PHE A 104 7.15 -17.94 -25.01
C PHE A 104 8.17 -17.29 -24.08
N GLN A 105 9.21 -16.67 -24.64
CA GLN A 105 10.23 -15.97 -23.85
C GLN A 105 9.60 -14.85 -23.01
N VAL A 106 8.68 -14.07 -23.60
CA VAL A 106 7.96 -13.01 -22.89
C VAL A 106 7.07 -13.59 -21.78
N ALA A 107 6.32 -14.67 -22.05
CA ALA A 107 5.51 -15.33 -21.04
C ALA A 107 6.35 -15.88 -19.88
N PHE A 108 7.49 -16.50 -20.19
CA PHE A 108 8.42 -17.05 -19.20
C PHE A 108 9.03 -15.97 -18.30
N ILE A 109 9.49 -14.85 -18.88
CA ILE A 109 9.96 -13.68 -18.13
C ILE A 109 8.83 -13.09 -17.27
N GLY A 110 7.60 -13.05 -17.78
CA GLY A 110 6.43 -12.60 -17.04
C GLY A 110 6.12 -13.45 -15.81
N VAL A 111 6.24 -14.78 -15.92
CA VAL A 111 6.10 -15.71 -14.79
C VAL A 111 7.18 -15.47 -13.75
N ILE A 112 8.45 -15.35 -14.16
CA ILE A 112 9.57 -15.06 -13.25
C ILE A 112 9.32 -13.75 -12.50
N ALA A 113 8.92 -12.70 -13.22
CA ALA A 113 8.66 -11.41 -12.60
C ALA A 113 7.47 -11.41 -11.63
N ALA A 114 6.43 -12.21 -11.92
CA ALA A 114 5.30 -12.39 -11.03
C ALA A 114 5.69 -13.17 -9.76
N THR A 115 6.50 -14.22 -9.90
CA THR A 115 6.98 -15.06 -8.80
C THR A 115 7.92 -14.30 -7.87
N PHE A 116 8.92 -13.58 -8.40
CA PHE A 116 9.89 -12.86 -7.56
C PHE A 116 9.44 -11.44 -7.17
N GLY A 117 8.19 -11.07 -7.43
CA GLY A 117 7.68 -9.75 -7.07
C GLY A 117 8.37 -8.59 -7.81
N LEU A 118 8.93 -8.82 -8.99
CA LEU A 118 9.67 -7.83 -9.79
C LEU A 118 8.74 -6.82 -10.49
N ARG A 119 7.62 -6.45 -9.86
CA ARG A 119 6.62 -5.50 -10.37
C ARG A 119 7.23 -4.15 -10.74
N TRP A 120 8.31 -3.75 -10.06
CA TRP A 120 9.06 -2.52 -10.33
C TRP A 120 9.75 -2.51 -11.70
N LEU A 121 10.08 -3.67 -12.28
CA LEU A 121 10.66 -3.75 -13.63
C LEU A 121 9.70 -3.24 -14.71
N PHE A 122 8.39 -3.29 -14.46
CA PHE A 122 7.35 -2.86 -15.41
C PHE A 122 6.59 -1.60 -14.93
N GLY A 123 6.90 -1.08 -13.74
CA GLY A 123 6.16 0.02 -13.10
C GLY A 123 6.34 1.40 -13.74
N ASN A 124 7.39 1.60 -14.55
CA ASN A 124 7.73 2.93 -15.08
C ASN A 124 7.05 3.30 -16.41
N VAL A 125 6.09 2.52 -16.90
CA VAL A 125 5.41 2.80 -18.18
C VAL A 125 4.23 3.78 -18.04
N ARG A 126 3.74 4.06 -16.82
CA ARG A 126 2.48 4.79 -16.61
C ARG A 126 2.60 6.26 -16.17
N GLY A 127 3.81 6.80 -16.05
CA GLY A 127 4.04 8.11 -15.41
C GLY A 127 4.31 9.31 -16.31
N LYS A 128 4.37 9.16 -17.64
CA LYS A 128 4.87 10.23 -18.55
C LYS A 128 3.81 10.97 -19.37
N GLU A 129 2.52 10.67 -19.26
CA GLU A 129 1.49 11.34 -20.10
C GLU A 129 0.62 12.38 -19.38
N VAL A 130 0.80 12.63 -18.07
CA VAL A 130 -0.13 13.49 -17.29
C VAL A 130 0.48 14.82 -16.83
N GLN A 131 1.73 15.16 -17.19
CA GLN A 131 2.35 16.43 -16.79
C GLN A 131 2.53 17.45 -17.93
N SER A 132 1.89 17.25 -19.08
CA SER A 132 2.00 18.18 -20.22
C SER A 132 0.64 18.68 -20.75
N ALA A 133 -0.38 18.76 -19.90
CA ALA A 133 -1.68 19.36 -20.23
C ALA A 133 -2.02 20.48 -19.23
#